data_AF-A0A831TC23-F1
#
_entry.id   AF-A0A831TC23-F1
#
_cell.length_a   1.000
_cell.length_b   1.000
_cell.length_c   1.000
_cell.angle_alpha   90.00
_cell.angle_beta   90.00
_cell.angle_gamma   90.00
#
_symmetry.space_group_name_H-M   'P 1'
#
loop_
_entity.id
_entity.type
_entity.pdbx_description
1 polymer ?
#
loop_
_entity_poly.entity_id
_entity_poly.type
_entity_poly.pdbx_seq_one_letter_code
_entity_poly.pdbx_strand_id
1 'polypeptide(L)' 'MINKAYSFRLYPTREQATLIHKTLGCTRYVFNHFLAKWNETDQASEAWFGEVRQKPSMAVL' A
#
# COMPACT_ATOMS: atom_id res chain seq x y z
N MET A 1 -21.85 -11.52 14.47
CA MET A 1 -20.56 -11.19 15.11
C MET A 1 -20.63 -9.72 15.52
N ILE A 2 -20.43 -9.39 16.80
CA ILE A 2 -20.52 -8.01 17.30
C ILE A 2 -19.13 -7.38 17.26
N ASN A 3 -18.91 -6.42 16.36
CA ASN A 3 -17.68 -5.63 16.33
C ASN A 3 -17.78 -4.51 17.37
N LYS A 4 -16.89 -4.54 18.36
CA LYS A 4 -16.75 -3.47 19.35
C LYS A 4 -15.59 -2.57 18.94
N ALA A 5 -15.86 -1.27 18.89
CA ALA A 5 -14.84 -0.25 18.72
C ALA A 5 -14.78 0.62 19.98
N TYR A 6 -13.58 0.89 20.48
CA TYR A 6 -13.34 1.73 21.64
C TYR A 6 -12.70 3.03 21.18
N SER A 7 -13.26 4.16 21.60
CA SER A 7 -12.65 5.47 21.40
C SER A 7 -11.85 5.83 22.64
N PHE A 8 -10.56 6.07 22.47
CA PHE A 8 -9.68 6.52 23.53
C PHE A 8 -8.95 7.78 23.09
N ARG A 9 -8.78 8.71 24.04
CA ARG A 9 -7.97 9.92 23.85
C ARG A 9 -6.64 9.71 24.56
N LEU A 10 -5.54 9.74 23.80
CA LEU A 10 -4.20 9.62 24.35
C LEU A 10 -3.64 11.01 24.69
N TYR A 11 -3.09 11.14 25.90
CA TYR A 11 -2.32 12.30 26.34
C TYR A 11 -0.89 11.84 26.68
N PRO A 12 -0.03 11.66 25.66
CA PRO A 12 1.29 11.10 25.87
C PRO A 12 2.21 12.07 26.59
N THR A 13 3.10 11.54 27.43
CA THR A 13 4.25 12.29 27.94
C THR A 13 5.26 12.56 26.81
N ARG A 14 6.24 13.45 27.04
CA ARG A 14 7.25 13.78 26.03
C ARG A 14 8.04 12.56 25.53
N GLU A 15 8.37 11.65 26.44
CA GLU A 15 9.07 10.40 26.10
C GLU A 15 8.18 9.47 25.28
N GLN A 16 6.92 9.31 25.69
CA GLN A 16 5.94 8.50 24.97
C GLN A 16 5.70 9.03 23.56
N ALA A 17 5.54 10.35 23.39
CA ALA A 17 5.39 10.97 22.09
C ALA A 17 6.61 10.69 21.18
N THR A 18 7.82 10.75 21.75
CA THR A 18 9.06 10.43 21.03
C THR A 18 9.07 8.97 20.57
N LEU A 19 8.68 8.03 21.44
CA LEU A 19 8.60 6.62 21.09
C LEU A 19 7.52 6.35 20.03
N ILE A 20 6.33 6.93 20.19
CA ILE A 20 5.23 6.80 19.22
C ILE A 20 5.66 7.32 17.85
N HIS A 21 6.32 8.48 17.78
CA HIS A 21 6.82 9.02 16.51
C HIS A 21 7.87 8.13 15.87
N LYS A 22 8.79 7.54 16.65
CA LYS A 22 9.76 6.57 16.14
C LYS A 22 9.04 5.34 15.56
N THR A 23 8.09 4.77 16.30
CA THR A 23 7.36 3.57 15.88
C THR A 23 6.52 3.84 14.64
N LEU A 24 5.63 4.84 14.68
CA LEU A 24 4.73 5.15 13.57
C LEU A 24 5.49 5.68 12.34
N GLY A 25 6.60 6.40 12.55
CA GLY A 25 7.47 6.86 11.47
C GLY A 25 8.12 5.69 10.73
N CYS A 26 8.71 4.74 11.46
CA CYS A 26 9.30 3.54 10.88
C CYS A 26 8.25 2.68 10.15
N THR A 27 7.09 2.45 10.77
CA THR A 27 6.00 1.67 10.14
C THR A 27 5.49 2.35 8.87
N ARG A 28 5.28 3.68 8.89
CA ARG A 28 4.85 4.44 7.70
C ARG A 28 5.86 4.34 6.57
N TYR A 29 7.16 4.44 6.88
CA TYR A 29 8.22 4.31 5.89
C TYR A 29 8.18 2.94 5.20
N VAL A 30 8.16 1.86 5.98
CA VAL A 30 8.13 0.49 5.46
C VAL A 30 6.87 0.25 4.63
N PHE A 31 5.70 0.65 5.14
CA PHE A 31 4.43 0.50 4.42
C PHE A 31 4.44 1.23 3.08
N ASN A 32 4.86 2.50 3.07
CA ASN A 32 4.89 3.31 1.85
C ASN A 32 5.88 2.74 0.82
N HIS A 33 7.02 2.20 1.25
CA HIS A 33 7.98 1.55 0.37
C HIS A 33 7.37 0.36 -0.39
N PHE A 34 6.68 -0.53 0.34
CA PHE A 34 6.04 -1.69 -0.30
C PHE A 34 4.78 -1.32 -1.08
N LEU A 35 4.03 -0.31 -0.65
CA LEU A 35 2.90 0.22 -1.41
C LEU A 35 3.35 0.77 -2.77
N ALA A 36 4.47 1.52 -2.80
CA ALA A 36 5.04 2.02 -4.05
C ALA A 36 5.44 0.87 -4.99
N LYS A 37 6.14 -0.14 -4.47
CA LYS A 37 6.51 -1.34 -5.24
C LYS A 37 5.30 -2.09 -5.78
N TRP A 38 4.23 -2.20 -4.99
CA TRP A 38 3.00 -2.85 -5.44
C TRP A 38 2.34 -2.05 -6.56
N ASN A 39 2.23 -0.73 -6.42
CA ASN A 39 1.70 0.12 -7.48
C ASN A 39 2.52 0.03 -8.79
N GLU A 40 3.84 -0.11 -8.70
CA GLU A 40 4.71 -0.35 -9.86
C GLU A 40 4.40 -1.70 -10.53
N THR A 41 4.22 -2.77 -9.74
CA THR A 41 3.86 -4.09 -10.29
C THR A 41 2.48 -4.11 -10.92
N ASP A 42 1.51 -3.42 -10.31
CA ASP A 42 0.15 -3.33 -10.85
C ASP A 42 0.16 -2.58 -12.19
N GLN A 43 0.86 -1.45 -12.27
CA GLN A 43 1.05 -0.71 -13.53
C GLN A 43 1.75 -1.54 -14.61
N ALA A 44 2.78 -2.31 -14.24
CA ALA A 44 3.46 -3.20 -15.18
C ALA A 44 2.54 -4.31 -15.69
N SER A 45 1.67 -4.86 -14.83
CA SER A 45 0.69 -5.85 -15.23
C SER A 45 -0.37 -5.28 -16.18
N GLU A 46 -0.91 -4.10 -15.87
CA GLU A 46 -1.85 -3.38 -16.74
C GLU A 46 -1.22 -3.03 -18.11
N ALA A 47 0.06 -2.64 -18.13
CA ALA A 47 0.79 -2.41 -19.36
C ALA A 47 0.93 -3.70 -20.20
N TRP A 48 1.29 -4.81 -19.57
CA TRP A 48 1.40 -6.11 -20.23
C TRP A 48 0.05 -6.60 -20.78
N PHE A 49 -1.03 -6.50 -19.99
CA PHE A 49 -2.37 -6.85 -20.43
C PHE A 49 -2.88 -5.94 -21.55
N GLY A 50 -2.54 -4.65 -21.51
CA GLY A 50 -2.84 -3.69 -22.58
C GLY A 50 -2.16 -4.06 -23.91
N GLU A 51 -0.89 -4.48 -23.87
CA GLU A 51 -0.14 -4.94 -25.04
C GLU A 51 -0.71 -6.27 -25.59
N VAL A 52 -1.01 -7.23 -24.71
CA VAL A 52 -1.61 -8.52 -25.11
C VAL A 52 -2.99 -8.33 -25.76
N ARG A 53 -3.77 -7.35 -25.30
CA ARG A 53 -5.09 -7.02 -25.87
C ARG A 53 -5.00 -6.37 -27.26
N GLN A 54 -3.89 -5.71 -27.58
CA GLN A 54 -3.68 -5.03 -28.87
C GLN A 54 -3.05 -5.91 -29.96
N LYS A 55 -2.59 -7.13 -29.66
CA LYS A 55 -2.13 -8.03 -30.74
C LYS A 55 -3.33 -8.42 -31.61
N PRO A 56 -3.41 -7.95 -32.88
CA PRO A 56 -4.38 -8.51 -33.79
C PRO A 56 -4.05 -9.99 -33.91
N SER A 57 -5.04 -10.86 -33.69
CA SER A 57 -4.89 -12.28 -34.01
C SER A 57 -4.28 -12.36 -35.40
N MET A 58 -3.15 -13.06 -35.52
CA MET A 58 -2.58 -13.45 -36.79
C MET A 58 -3.72 -13.74 -37.76
N ALA A 59 -3.75 -12.99 -38.87
CA ALA A 59 -4.62 -13.25 -40.00
C ALA A 59 -4.62 -14.77 -40.22
N VAL A 60 -5.77 -15.38 -40.00
CA VAL A 60 -6.02 -16.78 -40.33
C VAL A 60 -6.00 -16.82 -41.86
N LEU A 61 -4.80 -17.03 -42.41
CA LEU A 61 -4.58 -17.53 -43.77
C LEU A 61 -4.79 -19.04 -43.77
#